data_AF-X1Q1F0-F1
#
_entry.id   AF-X1Q1F0-F1
#
_cell.length_a   1.000
_cell.length_b   1.000
_cell.length_c   1.000
_cell.angle_alpha   90.00
_cell.angle_beta   90.00
_cell.angle_gamma   90.00
#
_symmetry.space_group_name_H-M   'P 1'
#
loop_
_entity.id
_entity.type
_entity.pdbx_description
1 polymer ?
#
loop_
_entity_poly.entity_id
_entity_poly.type
_entity_poly.pdbx_seq_one_letter_code
_entity_poly.pdbx_strand_id
1 'polypeptide(L)'
;MNMADEAKKKVINRLKSMYPLRAKVDETYLKSVEAMKAGKPTVWAMLNFYYGDPIIKAMDLEVVYPENYGAAMAAMGVAQSYLDRADAE
;
A
#
# COMPACT_ATOMS: atom_id res chain seq x y z
N MET A 1 -13.48 -4.87 37.51
CA MET A 1 -13.63 -4.27 36.16
C MET A 1 -14.81 -4.97 35.52
N ASN A 2 -15.87 -4.24 35.14
CA ASN A 2 -17.13 -4.88 34.74
C ASN A 2 -17.16 -5.14 33.23
N MET A 3 -17.91 -6.15 32.77
CA MET A 3 -17.98 -6.59 31.36
C MET A 3 -18.26 -5.46 30.35
N ALA A 4 -18.97 -4.40 30.77
CA ALA A 4 -19.23 -3.22 29.94
C ALA A 4 -17.95 -2.41 29.61
N ASP A 5 -16.98 -2.36 30.53
CA ASP A 5 -15.69 -1.70 30.31
C ASP A 5 -14.76 -2.52 29.41
N GLU A 6 -14.85 -3.85 29.46
CA GLU A 6 -14.15 -4.74 28.53
C GLU A 6 -14.73 -4.67 27.11
N ALA A 7 -16.05 -4.54 26.96
CA ALA A 7 -16.70 -4.39 25.66
C ALA A 7 -16.32 -3.08 24.96
N LYS A 8 -16.20 -1.96 25.70
CA LYS A 8 -15.71 -0.67 25.17
C LYS A 8 -14.26 -0.73 24.67
N LYS A 9 -13.39 -1.52 25.32
CA LYS A 9 -12.02 -1.77 24.85
C LYS A 9 -11.96 -2.54 23.53
N LYS A 10 -13.00 -3.32 23.18
CA LYS A 10 -13.06 -4.13 21.96
C LYS A 10 -13.50 -3.36 20.71
N VAL A 11 -14.06 -2.16 20.85
CA VAL A 11 -14.52 -1.37 19.69
C VAL A 11 -13.31 -0.64 19.08
N ILE A 12 -12.85 -1.11 17.92
CA ILE A 12 -11.77 -0.47 17.16
C ILE A 12 -12.20 0.95 16.77
N ASN A 13 -11.45 1.95 17.23
CA ASN A 13 -11.62 3.31 16.74
C ASN A 13 -11.02 3.40 15.33
N ARG A 14 -11.88 3.41 14.31
CA ARG A 14 -11.51 3.43 12.89
C ARG A 14 -10.54 4.56 12.55
N LEU A 15 -10.74 5.74 13.14
CA LEU A 15 -9.90 6.90 12.88
C LEU A 15 -8.48 6.69 13.44
N LYS A 16 -8.37 6.13 14.65
CA LYS A 16 -7.08 5.81 15.27
C LYS A 16 -6.36 4.67 14.56
N SER A 17 -7.09 3.66 14.05
CA SER A 17 -6.49 2.55 13.31
C SER A 17 -5.95 2.96 11.92
N MET A 18 -6.38 4.10 11.36
CA MET A 18 -5.85 4.57 10.08
C MET A 18 -4.38 4.97 10.15
N TYR A 19 -3.92 5.54 11.27
CA TYR A 19 -2.53 6.00 11.40
C TYR A 19 -1.50 4.87 11.27
N PRO A 20 -1.58 3.75 12.01
CA PRO A 20 -0.62 2.65 11.84
C PRO A 20 -0.74 2.00 10.47
N LEU A 21 -1.93 1.95 9.86
CA LEU A 21 -2.10 1.42 8.51
C LEU A 21 -1.42 2.30 7.45
N ARG A 22 -1.57 3.62 7.53
CA ARG A 22 -0.87 4.56 6.64
C ARG A 22 0.64 4.45 6.78
N ALA A 23 1.14 4.46 8.02
CA ALA A 23 2.57 4.27 8.28
C ALA A 23 3.09 2.97 7.67
N LYS A 24 2.29 1.89 7.71
CA LYS A 24 2.67 0.61 7.11
C LYS A 24 2.71 0.66 5.58
N VAL A 25 1.75 1.35 4.95
CA VAL A 25 1.74 1.54 3.49
C VAL A 25 2.97 2.37 3.06
N ASP A 26 3.26 3.45 3.76
CA ASP A 26 4.44 4.30 3.49
C ASP A 26 5.75 3.51 3.63
N GLU A 27 5.88 2.71 4.69
CA GLU A 27 7.03 1.81 4.88
C GLU A 27 7.22 0.86 3.68
N THR A 28 6.12 0.40 3.07
CA THR A 28 6.17 -0.55 1.95
C THR A 28 6.69 0.12 0.68
N TYR A 29 6.25 1.35 0.39
CA TYR A 29 6.79 2.14 -0.73
C TYR A 29 8.26 2.51 -0.51
N LEU A 30 8.64 2.89 0.71
CA LEU A 30 10.05 3.19 1.05
C LEU A 30 10.96 1.98 0.81
N LYS A 31 10.55 0.78 1.23
CA LYS A 31 11.30 -0.46 0.96
C LYS A 31 11.48 -0.72 -0.53
N SER A 32 10.45 -0.50 -1.33
CA SER A 32 10.54 -0.64 -2.78
C SER A 32 11.57 0.34 -3.38
N VAL A 33 11.60 1.58 -2.88
CA VAL A 33 12.59 2.59 -3.30
C VAL A 33 14.01 2.20 -2.90
N GLU A 34 14.21 1.70 -1.68
CA GLU A 34 15.51 1.23 -1.20
C GLU A 34 16.00 0.01 -1.99
N ALA A 35 15.11 -0.93 -2.29
CA ALA A 35 15.40 -2.10 -3.12
C ALA A 35 15.81 -1.70 -4.54
N MET A 36 15.10 -0.77 -5.18
CA MET A 36 15.48 -0.19 -6.48
C MET A 36 16.89 0.40 -6.43
N LYS A 37 17.19 1.21 -5.41
CA LYS A 37 18.52 1.82 -5.23
C LYS A 37 19.62 0.79 -5.01
N ALA A 38 19.31 -0.32 -4.34
CA ALA A 38 20.22 -1.43 -4.11
C ALA A 38 20.38 -2.37 -5.32
N GLY A 39 19.70 -2.11 -6.43
CA GLY A 39 19.73 -2.96 -7.63
C GLY A 39 18.96 -4.28 -7.48
N LYS A 40 18.09 -4.39 -6.47
CA LYS A 40 17.19 -5.55 -6.34
C LYS A 40 16.09 -5.49 -7.40
N PRO A 41 15.62 -6.65 -7.90
CA PRO A 41 14.48 -6.68 -8.80
C PRO A 41 13.21 -6.12 -8.13
N THR A 42 12.69 -5.04 -8.69
CA THR A 42 11.42 -4.43 -8.27
C THR A 42 10.44 -4.46 -9.43
N VAL A 43 9.26 -5.03 -9.20
CA VAL A 43 8.29 -5.33 -10.27
C VAL A 43 6.95 -4.64 -10.03
N TRP A 44 6.25 -4.36 -11.12
CA TRP A 44 4.84 -3.99 -11.07
C TRP A 44 4.01 -5.23 -11.28
N ALA A 45 3.03 -5.45 -10.41
CA ALA A 45 2.03 -6.49 -10.57
C ALA A 45 0.65 -5.85 -10.46
N MET A 46 -0.30 -6.36 -11.22
CA MET A 46 -1.71 -6.04 -11.01
C MET A 46 -2.40 -7.22 -10.36
N LEU A 47 -3.35 -6.94 -9.48
CA LEU A 47 -4.25 -7.91 -8.87
C LEU A 47 -3.51 -9.05 -8.16
N ASN A 48 -3.46 -9.02 -6.83
CA ASN A 48 -3.00 -10.15 -6.04
C ASN A 48 -4.08 -11.26 -6.04
N PHE A 49 -4.13 -12.06 -7.10
CA PHE A 49 -5.11 -13.14 -7.25
C PHE A 49 -4.70 -14.34 -6.40
N TYR A 50 -5.61 -14.78 -5.52
CA TYR A 50 -5.40 -15.84 -4.53
C TYR A 50 -4.18 -15.61 -3.62
N TYR A 51 -3.02 -16.18 -3.98
CA TYR A 51 -1.81 -16.24 -3.17
C TYR A 51 -0.57 -15.83 -3.97
N GLY A 52 -0.70 -14.85 -4.87
CA GLY A 52 0.42 -14.34 -5.66
C GLY A 52 1.54 -13.77 -4.77
N ASP A 53 1.18 -13.02 -3.74
CA ASP A 53 2.13 -12.38 -2.81
C ASP A 53 3.15 -13.35 -2.17
N PRO A 54 2.74 -14.49 -1.56
CA PRO A 54 3.68 -15.49 -1.06
C PRO A 54 4.71 -15.96 -2.08
N ILE A 55 4.32 -16.14 -3.34
CA ILE A 55 5.22 -16.59 -4.41
C ILE A 55 6.23 -15.49 -4.75
N ILE A 56 5.74 -14.26 -4.97
CA ILE A 56 6.59 -13.10 -5.27
C ILE A 56 7.61 -12.85 -4.15
N LYS A 57 7.17 -12.94 -2.89
CA LYS A 57 8.05 -12.82 -1.72
C LYS A 57 9.09 -13.94 -1.63
N ALA A 58 8.72 -15.17 -1.98
CA ALA A 58 9.66 -16.29 -2.03
C ALA A 58 10.74 -16.12 -3.11
N MET A 59 10.46 -15.32 -4.14
CA MET A 59 11.41 -14.96 -5.20
C MET A 59 12.34 -13.78 -4.83
N ASP A 60 12.25 -13.24 -3.61
CA ASP A 60 12.93 -12.01 -3.16
C ASP A 60 12.67 -10.80 -4.09
N LEU A 61 11.45 -10.71 -4.62
CA LEU A 61 11.01 -9.58 -5.44
C LEU A 61 10.28 -8.56 -4.56
N GLU A 62 10.64 -7.28 -4.72
CA GLU A 62 9.78 -6.20 -4.23
C GLU A 62 8.71 -5.89 -5.27
N VAL A 63 7.45 -5.85 -4.82
CA VAL A 63 6.29 -5.65 -5.71
C VAL A 63 5.55 -4.39 -5.36
N VAL A 64 5.23 -3.60 -6.38
CA VAL A 64 4.33 -2.45 -6.30
C VAL A 64 3.09 -2.74 -7.13
N TYR A 65 1.94 -2.32 -6.60
CA TYR A 65 0.63 -2.47 -7.24
C TYR A 65 0.19 -1.11 -7.82
N PRO A 66 0.27 -0.89 -9.14
CA PRO A 66 -0.05 0.39 -9.76
C PRO A 66 -1.48 0.85 -9.48
N GLU A 67 -2.44 -0.06 -9.27
CA GLU A 67 -3.81 0.28 -8.90
C GLU A 67 -3.88 1.01 -7.55
N ASN A 68 -3.05 0.60 -6.59
CA ASN A 68 -3.00 1.22 -5.27
C ASN A 68 -2.35 2.59 -5.34
N TYR A 69 -1.27 2.72 -6.14
CA TYR A 69 -0.60 4.00 -6.33
C TYR A 69 -1.49 5.00 -7.07
N GLY A 70 -2.18 4.57 -8.13
CA GLY A 70 -3.15 5.38 -8.86
C GLY A 70 -4.29 5.86 -7.95
N ALA A 71 -4.85 4.97 -7.13
CA ALA A 71 -5.86 5.34 -6.14
C ALA A 71 -5.34 6.36 -5.11
N ALA A 72 -4.09 6.23 -4.67
CA ALA A 72 -3.45 7.19 -3.76
C ALA A 72 -3.28 8.56 -4.44
N MET A 73 -2.80 8.62 -5.68
CA MET A 73 -2.65 9.87 -6.43
C MET A 73 -4.00 10.56 -6.67
N ALA A 74 -5.05 9.78 -6.94
CA ALA A 74 -6.41 10.30 -7.07
C ALA A 74 -6.91 10.89 -5.74
N ALA A 75 -6.73 10.16 -4.63
CA ALA A 75 -7.13 10.61 -3.30
C ALA A 75 -6.36 11.87 -2.84
N MET A 76 -5.11 12.04 -3.28
CA MET A 76 -4.29 13.23 -3.01
C MET A 76 -4.61 14.41 -3.93
N GLY A 77 -5.46 14.24 -4.94
CA GLY A 77 -5.81 15.29 -5.90
C GLY A 77 -4.72 15.63 -6.91
N VAL A 78 -3.72 14.75 -7.08
CA VAL A 78 -2.57 14.97 -7.99
C VAL A 78 -2.62 14.09 -9.25
N ALA A 79 -3.59 13.17 -9.34
CA ALA A 79 -3.74 12.24 -10.47
C ALA A 79 -3.87 12.94 -11.83
N GLN A 80 -4.55 14.09 -11.89
CA GLN A 80 -4.86 14.74 -13.17
C GLN A 80 -3.62 15.02 -14.02
N SER A 81 -2.53 15.50 -13.42
CA SER A 81 -1.28 15.77 -14.13
C SER A 81 -0.67 14.53 -14.80
N TYR A 82 -0.86 13.35 -14.21
CA TYR A 82 -0.41 12.08 -14.78
C TYR A 82 -1.34 11.64 -15.92
N LEU A 83 -2.65 11.85 -15.79
CA LEU A 83 -3.64 11.54 -16.82
C LEU A 83 -3.46 12.42 -18.06
N ASP A 84 -3.32 13.74 -17.87
CA ASP A 84 -3.11 14.69 -18.96
C ASP A 84 -1.86 14.36 -19.77
N ARG A 85 -0.80 13.87 -19.10
CA ARG A 85 0.43 13.42 -19.76
C ARG A 85 0.20 12.15 -20.57
N ALA A 86 -0.54 11.19 -20.03
CA ALA A 86 -0.84 9.94 -20.73
C ALA A 86 -1.73 10.14 -21.95
N ASP A 87 -2.70 11.07 -21.89
CA ASP A 87 -3.58 11.41 -23.01
C ASP A 87 -2.87 12.19 -24.13
N ALA A 88 -1.72 12.81 -23.84
CA ALA A 88 -0.92 13.57 -24.79
C ALA A 88 0.08 12.72 -25.60
N GLU A 89 0.24 11.44 -25.24
CA GLU A 89 1.06 10.44 -25.96
C GLU A 89 0.21 9.64 -26.96
#